data_AF-A0A835WLV0-F1
#
_entry.id   AF-A0A835WLV0-F1
#
_cell.length_a   1.000
_cell.length_b   1.000
_cell.length_c   1.000
_cell.angle_alpha   90.00
_cell.angle_beta   90.00
_cell.angle_gamma   90.00
#
_symmetry.space_group_name_H-M   'P 1'
#
loop_
_entity.id
_entity.type
_entity.pdbx_description
1 polymer ?
#
loop_
_entity_poly.entity_id
_entity_poly.type
_entity_poly.pdbx_seq_one_letter_code
_entity_poly.pdbx_strand_id
1 'polypeptide(L)'
;MVNALAITTGVLAVIGIAPWVIYLGALAKITDVVTNGRWNDAQKQTVIMLEWYTVAAQFVNLVVLAICAFVPHAMKRTHSMFSNWFAVNTALIIYRTTLRIIDLNAIQDGLNPGNILAPGSGSSISKDDAEKYLSAEIVGMIVTSFWNFLLSIFFGIAGTGHVAPQTKKEEDKPAQPVAA
;
A
#
# COMPACT_ATOMS: atom_id res chain seq x y z
N MET A 1 -20.68 6.53 16.94
CA MET A 1 -19.65 5.52 16.59
C MET A 1 -19.01 5.75 15.23
N VAL A 2 -19.76 6.00 14.15
CA VAL A 2 -19.21 6.15 12.78
C VAL A 2 -18.14 7.25 12.66
N ASN A 3 -18.34 8.41 13.30
CA ASN A 3 -17.35 9.50 13.27
C ASN A 3 -16.03 9.15 13.98
N ALA A 4 -16.09 8.39 15.08
CA ALA A 4 -14.87 7.99 15.81
C ALA A 4 -14.03 7.00 14.98
N LEU A 5 -14.69 6.05 14.29
CA LEU A 5 -14.00 5.07 13.45
C LEU A 5 -13.38 5.71 12.20
N ALA A 6 -14.08 6.68 11.60
CA ALA A 6 -13.55 7.46 10.47
C ALA A 6 -12.29 8.25 10.87
N ILE A 7 -12.32 8.93 12.03
CA ILE A 7 -11.18 9.68 12.56
C ILE A 7 -10.01 8.73 12.87
N THR A 8 -10.25 7.59 13.52
CA THR A 8 -9.20 6.59 13.77
C THR A 8 -8.57 6.07 12.48
N THR A 9 -9.38 5.85 11.44
CA THR A 9 -8.89 5.41 10.13
C THR A 9 -8.03 6.48 9.47
N GLY A 10 -8.42 7.76 9.58
CA GLY A 10 -7.61 8.89 9.12
C GLY A 10 -6.28 9.03 9.87
N VAL A 11 -6.28 8.87 11.19
CA VAL A 11 -5.06 8.88 12.01
C VAL A 11 -4.12 7.73 11.64
N LEU A 12 -4.66 6.53 11.41
CA LEU A 12 -3.89 5.39 10.92
C LEU A 12 -3.31 5.65 9.53
N ALA A 13 -4.03 6.34 8.63
CA ALA A 13 -3.49 6.70 7.32
C ALA A 13 -2.27 7.66 7.45
N VAL A 14 -2.31 8.59 8.40
CA VAL A 14 -1.22 9.55 8.65
C VAL A 14 -0.01 8.88 9.31
N ILE A 15 -0.22 8.08 10.37
CA ILE A 15 0.87 7.37 11.07
C ILE A 15 1.51 6.32 10.15
N GLY A 16 0.72 5.76 9.24
CA GLY A 16 1.17 4.81 8.20
C GLY A 16 2.22 5.32 7.23
N ILE A 17 2.49 6.63 7.23
CA ILE A 17 3.55 7.23 6.42
C ILE A 17 4.93 6.81 6.94
N ALA A 18 5.10 6.56 8.26
CA ALA A 18 6.42 6.28 8.84
C ALA A 18 7.08 4.97 8.32
N PRO A 19 6.39 3.81 8.26
CA PRO A 19 6.94 2.61 7.62
C PRO A 19 7.29 2.80 6.15
N TRP A 20 6.54 3.66 5.46
CA TRP A 20 6.72 3.94 4.04
C TRP A 20 7.98 4.78 3.78
N VAL A 21 8.38 5.68 4.68
CA VAL A 21 9.63 6.45 4.57
C VAL A 21 10.87 5.56 4.62
N ILE A 22 10.83 4.49 5.42
CA ILE A 22 11.92 3.49 5.48
C ILE A 22 12.03 2.74 4.15
N TYR A 23 10.89 2.33 3.59
CA TYR A 23 10.83 1.68 2.28
C TYR A 23 11.35 2.60 1.16
N LEU A 24 10.93 3.87 1.14
CA LEU A 24 11.43 4.89 0.21
C LEU A 24 12.94 5.09 0.30
N GLY A 25 13.48 5.17 1.50
CA GLY A 25 14.92 5.37 1.72
C GLY A 25 15.74 4.20 1.19
N ALA A 26 15.29 2.96 1.44
CA ALA A 26 15.91 1.75 0.90
C ALA A 26 15.82 1.70 -0.63
N LEU A 27 14.63 1.96 -1.19
CA LEU A 27 14.40 1.94 -2.63
C LEU A 27 15.22 3.02 -3.36
N ALA A 28 15.37 4.21 -2.79
CA ALA A 28 16.21 5.27 -3.35
C ALA A 28 17.69 4.85 -3.41
N LYS A 29 18.19 4.16 -2.37
CA LYS A 29 19.56 3.63 -2.35
C LYS A 29 19.77 2.52 -3.36
N ILE A 30 18.81 1.59 -3.49
CA ILE A 30 18.84 0.53 -4.50
C ILE A 30 18.78 1.15 -5.91
N THR A 31 17.91 2.15 -6.10
CA THR A 31 17.78 2.86 -7.39
C THR A 31 19.09 3.51 -7.79
N ASP A 32 19.76 4.24 -6.88
CA ASP A 32 21.05 4.90 -7.15
C ASP A 32 22.11 3.89 -7.60
N VAL A 33 22.22 2.78 -6.86
CA VAL A 33 23.11 1.66 -7.16
C VAL A 33 22.80 1.04 -8.54
N VAL A 34 21.52 0.87 -8.88
CA VAL A 34 21.06 0.32 -10.17
C VAL A 34 21.30 1.30 -11.33
N THR A 35 21.03 2.60 -11.14
CA THR A 35 21.21 3.63 -12.19
C THR A 35 22.67 3.81 -12.58
N ASN A 36 23.59 3.70 -11.61
CA ASN A 36 25.03 3.77 -11.84
C ASN A 36 25.62 2.49 -12.47
N GLY A 37 24.84 1.40 -12.53
CA GLY A 37 25.21 0.16 -13.22
C GLY A 37 24.91 0.18 -14.73
N ARG A 38 25.63 -0.65 -15.51
CA ARG A 38 25.36 -0.90 -16.94
C ARG A 38 24.24 -1.94 -17.14
N TRP A 39 22.99 -1.53 -16.97
CA TRP A 39 21.86 -2.36 -17.37
C TRP A 39 21.40 -2.05 -18.79
N ASN A 40 20.70 -3.00 -19.40
CA ASN A 40 19.86 -2.72 -20.55
C ASN A 40 18.68 -1.83 -20.11
N ASP A 41 18.40 -0.75 -20.86
CA ASP A 41 17.43 0.28 -20.46
C ASP A 41 16.04 -0.30 -20.15
N ALA A 42 15.64 -1.36 -20.86
CA ALA A 42 14.38 -2.07 -20.64
C ALA A 42 14.26 -2.70 -19.25
N GLN A 43 15.36 -3.21 -18.68
CA GLN A 43 15.35 -3.85 -17.36
C GLN A 43 15.39 -2.82 -16.22
N LYS A 44 16.18 -1.73 -16.38
CA LYS A 44 16.12 -0.55 -15.51
C LYS A 44 14.70 -0.02 -15.43
N GLN A 45 14.08 0.16 -16.58
CA GLN A 45 12.73 0.69 -16.67
C GLN A 45 11.71 -0.25 -16.03
N THR A 46 11.80 -1.56 -16.23
CA THR A 46 10.80 -2.50 -15.70
C THR A 46 10.92 -2.73 -14.18
N VAL A 47 12.13 -2.93 -13.64
CA VAL A 47 12.31 -3.25 -12.21
C VAL A 47 12.17 -1.99 -11.36
N ILE A 48 12.79 -0.87 -11.77
CA ILE A 48 12.71 0.39 -11.02
C ILE A 48 11.30 1.00 -11.17
N MET A 49 10.72 1.10 -12.38
CA MET A 49 9.36 1.70 -12.48
C MET A 49 8.34 0.91 -11.67
N LEU A 50 8.40 -0.41 -11.64
CA LEU A 50 7.38 -1.19 -10.94
C LEU A 50 7.48 -1.00 -9.42
N GLU A 51 8.68 -0.90 -8.85
CA GLU A 51 8.86 -0.57 -7.42
C GLU A 51 8.42 0.86 -7.10
N TRP A 52 8.82 1.84 -7.91
CA TRP A 52 8.37 3.23 -7.74
C TRP A 52 6.87 3.39 -7.99
N TYR A 53 6.27 2.58 -8.85
CA TYR A 53 4.83 2.51 -9.06
C TYR A 53 4.13 2.00 -7.80
N THR A 54 4.61 0.93 -7.17
CA THR A 54 4.02 0.42 -5.92
C THR A 54 4.09 1.45 -4.78
N VAL A 55 5.21 2.19 -4.70
CA VAL A 55 5.37 3.32 -3.78
C VAL A 55 4.37 4.44 -4.06
N ALA A 56 4.24 4.86 -5.32
CA ALA A 56 3.34 5.93 -5.73
C ALA A 56 1.86 5.55 -5.53
N ALA A 57 1.48 4.32 -5.89
CA ALA A 57 0.13 3.80 -5.68
C ALA A 57 -0.24 3.76 -4.19
N GLN A 58 0.73 3.42 -3.33
CA GLN A 58 0.55 3.48 -1.88
C GLN A 58 0.37 4.91 -1.36
N PHE A 59 1.15 5.86 -1.87
CA PHE A 59 1.02 7.27 -1.49
C PHE A 59 -0.35 7.84 -1.85
N VAL A 60 -0.80 7.60 -3.08
CA VAL A 60 -2.14 8.01 -3.54
C VAL A 60 -3.21 7.42 -2.64
N ASN A 61 -3.08 6.14 -2.26
CA ASN A 61 -4.00 5.52 -1.31
C ASN A 61 -4.06 6.27 0.02
N LEU A 62 -2.93 6.53 0.67
CA LEU A 62 -2.90 7.18 1.98
C LEU A 62 -3.50 8.59 1.92
N VAL A 63 -3.18 9.36 0.88
CA VAL A 63 -3.72 10.71 0.67
C VAL A 63 -5.23 10.69 0.50
N VAL A 64 -5.75 9.82 -0.37
CA VAL A 64 -7.19 9.81 -0.65
C VAL A 64 -7.98 9.27 0.55
N LEU A 65 -7.40 8.34 1.32
CA LEU A 65 -7.99 7.87 2.57
C LEU A 65 -8.06 8.95 3.64
N ALA A 66 -6.98 9.73 3.79
CA ALA A 66 -6.97 10.88 4.69
C ALA A 66 -8.08 11.86 4.30
N ILE A 67 -8.23 12.19 3.01
CA ILE A 67 -9.31 13.06 2.54
C ILE A 67 -10.69 12.44 2.82
N CYS A 68 -10.89 11.16 2.49
CA CYS A 68 -12.16 10.47 2.67
C CYS A 68 -12.56 10.35 4.15
N ALA A 69 -11.61 10.32 5.09
CA ALA A 69 -11.87 10.29 6.52
C ALA A 69 -12.51 11.58 7.06
N PHE A 70 -12.27 12.73 6.41
CA PHE A 70 -12.80 14.04 6.82
C PHE A 70 -14.03 14.49 6.02
N VAL A 71 -14.36 13.81 4.91
CA VAL A 71 -15.52 14.14 4.08
C VAL A 71 -16.74 13.29 4.51
N PRO A 72 -17.87 13.91 4.90
CA PRO A 72 -19.09 13.18 5.24
C PRO A 72 -19.55 12.27 4.09
N HIS A 73 -19.94 11.03 4.42
CA HIS A 73 -20.42 10.01 3.48
C HIS A 73 -19.43 9.52 2.40
N ALA A 74 -18.23 10.10 2.28
CA ALA A 74 -17.23 9.67 1.30
C ALA A 74 -16.82 8.22 1.51
N MET A 75 -16.44 7.84 2.75
CA MET A 75 -16.04 6.47 3.09
C MET A 75 -17.10 5.44 2.70
N LYS A 76 -18.40 5.73 2.87
CA LYS A 76 -19.48 4.78 2.51
C LYS A 76 -19.55 4.52 1.02
N ARG A 77 -19.42 5.58 0.20
CA ARG A 77 -19.49 5.49 -1.26
C ARG A 77 -18.25 4.84 -1.86
N THR A 78 -17.09 5.04 -1.26
CA THR A 78 -15.82 4.62 -1.83
C THR A 78 -15.23 3.36 -1.20
N HIS A 79 -15.86 2.79 -0.16
CA HIS A 79 -15.36 1.60 0.55
C HIS A 79 -14.99 0.45 -0.38
N SER A 80 -15.89 0.03 -1.27
CA SER A 80 -15.65 -1.11 -2.16
C SER A 80 -14.49 -0.86 -3.13
N MET A 81 -14.38 0.36 -3.67
CA MET A 81 -13.30 0.74 -4.59
C MET A 81 -11.94 0.73 -3.89
N PHE A 82 -11.84 1.37 -2.72
CA PHE A 82 -10.59 1.38 -1.97
C PHE A 82 -10.23 0.01 -1.41
N SER A 83 -11.19 -0.80 -0.93
CA SER A 83 -10.90 -2.17 -0.49
C SER A 83 -10.32 -3.02 -1.63
N ASN A 84 -10.84 -2.91 -2.84
CA ASN A 84 -10.25 -3.57 -4.01
C ASN A 84 -8.87 -3.03 -4.37
N TRP A 85 -8.69 -1.71 -4.32
CA TRP A 85 -7.37 -1.10 -4.56
C TRP A 85 -6.35 -1.54 -3.50
N PHE A 86 -6.72 -1.58 -2.22
CA PHE A 86 -5.87 -2.09 -1.15
C PHE A 86 -5.49 -3.54 -1.37
N ALA A 87 -6.43 -4.38 -1.78
CA ALA A 87 -6.15 -5.78 -2.09
C ALA A 87 -5.12 -5.90 -3.22
N VAL A 88 -5.32 -5.19 -4.33
CA VAL A 88 -4.40 -5.24 -5.48
C VAL A 88 -3.01 -4.68 -5.13
N ASN A 89 -2.95 -3.53 -4.47
CA ASN A 89 -1.66 -2.94 -4.10
C ASN A 89 -0.92 -3.80 -3.07
N THR A 90 -1.63 -4.38 -2.10
CA THR A 90 -1.03 -5.29 -1.12
C THR A 90 -0.54 -6.58 -1.77
N ALA A 91 -1.30 -7.16 -2.71
CA ALA A 91 -0.85 -8.34 -3.46
C ALA A 91 0.42 -8.06 -4.26
N LEU A 92 0.53 -6.89 -4.90
CA LEU A 92 1.73 -6.46 -5.61
C LEU A 92 2.93 -6.31 -4.67
N ILE A 93 2.74 -5.66 -3.51
CA ILE A 93 3.82 -5.50 -2.52
C ILE A 93 4.28 -6.87 -2.00
N ILE A 94 3.35 -7.79 -1.68
CA ILE A 94 3.68 -9.15 -1.23
C ILE A 94 4.48 -9.89 -2.31
N TYR A 95 4.02 -9.87 -3.56
CA TYR A 95 4.73 -10.51 -4.67
C TYR A 95 6.15 -9.98 -4.83
N ARG A 96 6.35 -8.66 -4.78
CA ARG A 96 7.68 -8.04 -4.87
C ARG A 96 8.54 -8.36 -3.66
N THR A 97 7.95 -8.42 -2.47
CA THR A 97 8.65 -8.85 -1.25
C THR A 97 9.19 -10.27 -1.42
N THR A 98 8.40 -11.19 -1.98
CA THR A 98 8.84 -12.57 -2.24
C THR A 98 10.03 -12.61 -3.19
N LEU A 99 10.00 -11.83 -4.28
CA LEU A 99 11.14 -11.75 -5.20
C LEU A 99 12.39 -11.21 -4.51
N ARG A 100 12.27 -10.16 -3.68
CA ARG A 100 13.41 -9.61 -2.92
C ARG A 100 13.98 -10.57 -1.89
N ILE A 101 13.15 -11.41 -1.26
CA ILE A 101 13.63 -12.47 -0.36
C ILE A 101 14.44 -13.51 -1.15
N ILE A 102 14.00 -13.89 -2.36
CA ILE A 102 14.76 -14.79 -3.23
C ILE A 102 16.10 -14.16 -3.60
N ASP A 103 16.11 -12.88 -3.98
CA ASP A 103 17.35 -12.12 -4.28
C ASP A 103 18.31 -12.11 -3.07
N LEU A 104 17.79 -11.86 -1.86
CA LEU A 104 18.57 -11.85 -0.62
C LEU A 104 19.16 -13.23 -0.30
N ASN A 105 18.35 -14.30 -0.39
CA ASN A 105 18.81 -15.66 -0.13
C ASN A 105 19.92 -16.05 -1.11
N ALA A 106 19.79 -15.70 -2.39
CA ALA A 106 20.82 -15.97 -3.38
C ALA A 106 22.14 -15.26 -3.05
N ILE A 107 22.10 -14.01 -2.55
CA ILE A 107 23.31 -13.29 -2.09
C ILE A 107 23.93 -13.97 -0.86
N GLN A 108 23.09 -14.40 0.08
CA GLN A 108 23.55 -15.12 1.28
C GLN A 108 24.23 -16.44 0.92
N ASP A 109 23.69 -17.17 -0.07
CA ASP A 109 24.22 -18.40 -0.65
C ASP A 109 25.53 -18.21 -1.46
N GLY A 110 26.01 -16.97 -1.57
CA GLY A 110 27.32 -16.65 -2.15
C GLY A 110 27.28 -16.26 -3.63
N LEU A 111 26.09 -16.07 -4.22
CA LEU A 111 26.01 -15.45 -5.53
C LEU A 111 26.45 -13.98 -5.44
N ASN A 112 27.06 -13.50 -6.52
CA ASN A 112 27.57 -12.14 -6.59
C ASN A 112 26.40 -11.13 -6.50
N PRO A 113 26.39 -10.23 -5.49
CA PRO A 113 25.35 -9.22 -5.33
C PRO A 113 25.19 -8.34 -6.57
N GLY A 114 26.30 -8.03 -7.24
CA GLY A 114 26.29 -7.28 -8.49
C GLY A 114 25.50 -7.98 -9.60
N ASN A 115 25.50 -9.30 -9.67
CA ASN A 115 24.73 -10.03 -10.70
C ASN A 115 23.25 -10.15 -10.38
N ILE A 116 22.87 -10.06 -9.10
CA ILE A 116 21.49 -10.19 -8.63
C ILE A 116 20.80 -8.83 -8.65
N LEU A 117 21.46 -7.84 -8.03
CA LEU A 117 20.97 -6.48 -7.94
C LEU A 117 21.28 -5.65 -9.17
N ALA A 118 22.23 -6.04 -10.03
CA ALA A 118 22.61 -5.28 -11.22
C ALA A 118 23.25 -6.13 -12.34
N PRO A 119 22.50 -7.10 -12.93
CA PRO A 119 23.04 -8.07 -13.89
C PRO A 119 23.82 -7.39 -15.03
N GLY A 120 25.10 -7.75 -15.20
CA GLY A 120 25.96 -7.21 -16.27
C GLY A 120 26.62 -5.86 -15.95
N SER A 121 26.33 -5.28 -14.80
CA SER A 121 27.10 -4.14 -14.30
C SER A 121 28.32 -4.66 -13.55
N GLY A 122 29.51 -4.15 -13.88
CA GLY A 122 30.71 -4.39 -13.08
C GLY A 122 30.67 -3.67 -11.71
N SER A 123 29.49 -3.39 -11.16
CA SER A 123 29.33 -2.67 -9.89
C SER A 123 29.78 -3.57 -8.74
N SER A 124 30.82 -3.15 -8.04
CA SER A 124 31.26 -3.76 -6.79
C SER A 124 30.40 -3.26 -5.63
N ILE A 125 29.14 -3.65 -5.59
CA ILE A 125 28.35 -3.52 -4.35
C ILE A 125 28.92 -4.57 -3.38
N SER A 126 29.29 -4.12 -2.18
CA SER A 126 29.72 -5.05 -1.14
C SER A 126 28.55 -5.96 -0.76
N LYS A 127 28.83 -7.23 -0.43
CA LYS A 127 27.79 -8.16 0.04
C LYS A 127 27.01 -7.56 1.22
N ASP A 128 27.72 -6.94 2.16
CA ASP A 128 27.13 -6.30 3.35
C ASP A 128 26.17 -5.16 3.00
N ASP A 129 26.52 -4.29 2.04
CA ASP A 129 25.64 -3.20 1.61
C ASP A 129 24.41 -3.71 0.86
N ALA A 130 24.59 -4.71 -0.01
CA ALA A 130 23.50 -5.35 -0.73
C ALA A 130 22.49 -5.98 0.22
N GLU A 131 22.96 -6.80 1.16
CA GLU A 131 22.13 -7.46 2.18
C GLU A 131 21.41 -6.42 3.05
N LYS A 132 22.10 -5.36 3.47
CA LYS A 132 21.52 -4.29 4.27
C LYS A 132 20.38 -3.57 3.54
N TYR A 133 20.57 -3.21 2.28
CA TYR A 133 19.55 -2.48 1.51
C TYR A 133 18.36 -3.38 1.15
N LEU A 134 18.61 -4.62 0.71
CA LEU A 134 17.55 -5.60 0.46
C LEU A 134 16.75 -5.90 1.72
N SER A 135 17.41 -6.12 2.85
CA SER A 135 16.74 -6.38 4.12
C SER A 135 15.87 -5.19 4.54
N ALA A 136 16.39 -3.95 4.40
CA ALA A 136 15.62 -2.75 4.69
C ALA A 136 14.41 -2.60 3.75
N GLU A 137 14.57 -2.91 2.46
CA GLU A 137 13.49 -2.89 1.47
C GLU A 137 12.40 -3.93 1.82
N ILE A 138 12.80 -5.17 2.10
CA ILE A 138 11.92 -6.28 2.50
C ILE A 138 11.14 -5.91 3.75
N VAL A 139 11.82 -5.44 4.80
CA VAL A 139 11.15 -5.02 6.05
C VAL A 139 10.17 -3.87 5.77
N GLY A 140 10.56 -2.89 4.97
CA GLY A 140 9.68 -1.79 4.55
C GLY A 140 8.41 -2.29 3.84
N MET A 141 8.55 -3.22 2.91
CA MET A 141 7.42 -3.82 2.18
C MET A 141 6.51 -4.66 3.09
N ILE A 142 7.08 -5.45 4.02
CA ILE A 142 6.32 -6.25 4.98
C ILE A 142 5.49 -5.35 5.89
N VAL A 143 6.10 -4.31 6.48
CA VAL A 143 5.38 -3.40 7.38
C VAL A 143 4.32 -2.61 6.61
N THR A 144 4.61 -2.19 5.37
CA THR A 144 3.62 -1.52 4.52
C THR A 144 2.44 -2.44 4.19
N SER A 145 2.69 -3.72 3.89
CA SER A 145 1.62 -4.71 3.62
C SER A 145 0.76 -4.95 4.85
N PHE A 146 1.38 -5.08 6.02
CA PHE A 146 0.67 -5.19 7.29
C PHE A 146 -0.19 -3.95 7.57
N TRP A 147 0.34 -2.76 7.28
CA TRP A 147 -0.39 -1.51 7.46
C TRP A 147 -1.61 -1.43 6.53
N ASN A 148 -1.47 -1.85 5.27
CA ASN A 148 -2.58 -1.93 4.32
C ASN A 148 -3.67 -2.89 4.78
N PHE A 149 -3.28 -4.01 5.37
CA PHE A 149 -4.23 -4.96 5.95
C PHE A 149 -5.05 -4.31 7.08
N LEU A 150 -4.39 -3.61 8.00
CA LEU A 150 -5.07 -2.86 9.07
C LEU A 150 -6.01 -1.80 8.48
N LEU A 151 -5.51 -0.96 7.57
CA LEU A 151 -6.32 0.09 6.92
C LEU A 151 -7.54 -0.50 6.20
N SER A 152 -7.40 -1.64 5.53
CA SER A 152 -8.50 -2.33 4.85
C SER A 152 -9.59 -2.77 5.84
N ILE A 153 -9.22 -3.29 7.01
CA ILE A 153 -10.17 -3.67 8.06
C ILE A 153 -10.90 -2.43 8.60
N PHE A 154 -10.16 -1.39 9.01
CA PHE A 154 -10.76 -0.19 9.59
C PHE A 154 -11.64 0.56 8.58
N PHE A 155 -11.19 0.67 7.33
CA PHE A 155 -11.95 1.28 6.24
C PHE A 155 -13.18 0.45 5.87
N GLY A 156 -13.06 -0.88 5.83
CA GLY A 156 -14.17 -1.79 5.60
C GLY A 156 -15.27 -1.65 6.65
N ILE A 157 -14.90 -1.62 7.93
CA ILE A 157 -15.87 -1.44 9.03
C ILE A 157 -16.47 -0.02 9.01
N ALA A 158 -15.68 1.01 8.71
CA ALA A 158 -16.16 2.40 8.63
C ALA A 158 -17.13 2.60 7.44
N GLY A 159 -16.83 1.99 6.31
CA GLY A 159 -17.61 2.05 5.08
C GLY A 159 -18.92 1.26 5.15
N THR A 160 -18.91 0.13 5.86
CA THR A 160 -20.09 -0.74 6.04
C THR A 160 -20.97 -0.37 7.23
N GLY A 161 -20.57 0.66 8.00
CA GLY A 161 -21.16 1.03 9.29
C GLY A 161 -22.68 0.84 9.38
N HIS A 162 -23.08 -0.27 10.02
CA HIS A 162 -24.41 -0.66 10.49
C HIS A 162 -25.57 -0.31 9.53
N VAL A 163 -26.00 -1.31 8.76
CA VAL A 163 -27.41 -1.43 8.38
C VAL A 163 -28.20 -1.66 9.67
N ALA A 164 -28.46 -0.59 10.44
CA ALA A 164 -29.75 -0.55 11.09
C ALA A 164 -30.75 -0.48 9.92
N PRO A 165 -31.67 -1.44 9.76
CA PRO A 165 -32.72 -1.28 8.78
C PRO A 165 -33.32 0.08 9.07
N GLN A 166 -33.28 0.98 8.08
CA GLN A 166 -34.13 2.14 8.16
C GLN A 166 -35.53 1.55 8.19
N THR A 167 -36.10 1.42 9.40
CA THR A 167 -37.53 1.43 9.57
C THR A 167 -37.94 2.67 8.81
N LYS A 168 -38.44 2.48 7.58
CA LYS A 168 -39.25 3.47 6.91
C LYS A 168 -40.24 3.87 8.01
N LYS A 169 -40.11 5.09 8.53
CA LYS A 169 -41.26 5.71 9.14
C LYS A 169 -42.25 5.73 7.99
N GLU A 170 -43.24 4.84 8.04
CA GLU A 170 -44.47 5.05 7.30
C GLU A 170 -44.84 6.50 7.61
N GLU A 171 -44.65 7.37 6.62
CA GLU A 171 -45.32 8.64 6.60
C GLU A 171 -46.79 8.30 6.79
N ASP A 172 -47.29 8.77 7.92
CA ASP A 172 -48.70 8.87 8.28
C ASP A 172 -49.46 9.33 7.04
N LYS A 173 -50.07 8.38 6.33
CA LYS A 173 -50.93 8.70 5.21
C LYS A 173 -52.10 9.48 5.81
N PRO A 174 -52.34 10.74 5.44
CA PRO A 174 -53.54 11.42 5.88
C PRO A 174 -54.73 10.57 5.42
N ALA A 175 -55.60 10.23 6.38
CA ALA A 175 -56.80 9.44 6.16
C ALA A 175 -57.55 9.98 4.94
N GLN A 176 -57.70 9.13 3.93
CA GLN A 176 -58.56 9.46 2.79
C GLN A 176 -59.98 9.70 3.32
N PRO A 177 -60.65 10.80 2.93
CA PRO A 177 -62.02 11.03 3.33
C PRO A 177 -62.89 9.91 2.74
N VAL A 178 -63.63 9.23 3.63
CA VAL A 178 -64.67 8.27 3.26
C VAL A 178 -65.73 9.04 2.47
N ALA A 179 -65.89 8.72 1.20
CA ALA A 179 -67.00 9.23 0.41
C ALA A 179 -68.31 8.71 1.00
N ALA A 180 -69.21 9.65 1.33
CA ALA A 180 -70.58 9.39 1.73
C ALA A 180 -71.47 9.04 0.52
#